data_AF-A0A355QEP2-F1
#
_entry.id   AF-A0A355QEP2-F1
#
_cell.length_a   1.000
_cell.length_b   1.000
_cell.length_c   1.000
_cell.angle_alpha   90.00
_cell.angle_beta   90.00
_cell.angle_gamma   90.00
#
_symmetry.space_group_name_H-M   'P 1'
#
loop_
_entity.id
_entity.type
_entity.pdbx_description
1 polymer ?
#
loop_
_entity_poly.entity_id
_entity_poly.type
_entity_poly.pdbx_seq_one_letter_code
_entity_poly.pdbx_strand_id
1 'polypeptide(L)'
;MLTDDQIHDALSSILERRDPDVPATVLGAGSDDLGVGLRYLEALVDGGWMVPTWPLEHGGRGATDDEARRISTALGDYASADLYPYGVGISLVGPVLRDHGTPEQQDRWLRPIADGSEIWC
;
A
#
# COMPACT_ATOMS: atom_id res chain seq x y z
N MET A 1 -8.66 11.19 12.54
CA MET A 1 -7.67 10.14 12.85
C MET A 1 -8.42 8.94 13.39
N LEU A 2 -8.17 7.77 12.81
CA LEU A 2 -8.69 6.49 13.29
C LEU A 2 -8.06 6.12 14.65
N THR A 3 -8.80 5.37 15.47
CA THR A 3 -8.25 4.62 16.61
C THR A 3 -7.62 3.31 16.12
N ASP A 4 -6.80 2.69 16.97
CA ASP A 4 -6.13 1.43 16.62
C ASP A 4 -7.15 0.30 16.39
N ASP A 5 -8.21 0.23 17.21
CA ASP A 5 -9.34 -0.69 17.01
C ASP A 5 -10.01 -0.50 15.64
N GLN A 6 -10.25 0.76 15.24
CA GLN A 6 -10.86 1.03 13.93
C GLN A 6 -9.96 0.64 12.75
N ILE A 7 -8.64 0.75 12.91
CA ILE A 7 -7.67 0.29 11.90
C ILE A 7 -7.74 -1.24 11.82
N HIS A 8 -7.71 -1.94 12.94
CA HIS A 8 -7.76 -3.41 12.98
C HIS A 8 -9.09 -3.96 12.46
N ASP A 9 -10.22 -3.36 12.85
CA ASP A 9 -11.54 -3.75 12.35
C ASP A 9 -11.59 -3.66 10.82
N ALA A 10 -11.12 -2.54 10.26
CA ALA A 10 -11.11 -2.36 8.82
C ALA A 10 -10.16 -3.34 8.11
N LEU A 11 -8.92 -3.49 8.60
CA LEU A 11 -7.94 -4.41 8.01
C LEU A 11 -8.40 -5.87 8.09
N SER A 12 -9.04 -6.29 9.19
CA SER A 12 -9.55 -7.66 9.35
C SER A 12 -10.67 -8.03 8.39
N SER A 13 -11.37 -7.04 7.81
CA SER A 13 -12.37 -7.27 6.78
C SER A 13 -11.76 -7.49 5.38
N ILE A 14 -10.48 -7.15 5.20
CA ILE A 14 -9.77 -7.18 3.92
C ILE A 14 -8.69 -8.27 3.89
N LEU A 15 -7.95 -8.40 4.99
CA LEU A 15 -6.76 -9.24 5.08
C LEU A 15 -6.90 -10.33 6.14
N GLU A 16 -6.31 -11.48 5.85
CA GLU A 16 -6.16 -12.55 6.81
C GLU A 16 -5.08 -12.21 7.85
N ARG A 17 -5.19 -12.83 9.03
CA ARG A 17 -4.16 -12.71 10.07
C ARG A 17 -2.84 -13.29 9.58
N ARG A 18 -1.72 -12.67 9.97
CA ARG A 18 -0.40 -13.19 9.68
C ARG A 18 -0.21 -14.55 10.34
N ASP A 19 0.24 -15.52 9.55
CA ASP A 19 0.75 -16.80 10.04
C ASP A 19 2.24 -16.65 10.38
N PRO A 20 2.68 -16.90 11.64
CA PRO A 20 4.08 -16.81 12.02
C PRO A 20 4.95 -17.88 11.37
N ASP A 21 4.37 -18.99 10.91
CA ASP A 21 5.10 -20.11 10.30
C ASP A 21 5.35 -19.87 8.80
N VAL A 22 4.65 -18.89 8.18
CA VAL A 22 4.90 -18.46 6.81
C VAL A 22 6.00 -17.37 6.82
N PRO A 23 7.16 -17.61 6.19
CA PRO A 23 8.20 -16.59 6.11
C PRO A 23 7.71 -15.37 5.34
N ALA A 24 8.01 -14.18 5.85
CA ALA A 24 7.81 -12.96 5.09
C ALA A 24 8.71 -13.00 3.84
N THR A 25 8.14 -12.70 2.67
CA THR A 25 8.93 -12.55 1.45
C THR A 25 9.74 -11.27 1.52
N VAL A 26 11.03 -11.38 1.22
CA VAL A 26 11.97 -10.26 1.20
C VAL A 26 12.59 -10.19 -0.19
N LEU A 27 12.57 -9.00 -0.79
CA LEU A 27 13.27 -8.70 -2.05
C LEU A 27 12.90 -9.63 -3.23
N GLY A 28 11.64 -10.00 -3.40
CA GLY A 28 11.23 -10.79 -4.57
C GLY A 28 11.58 -12.28 -4.45
N ALA A 29 12.14 -12.75 -3.33
CA ALA A 29 12.62 -14.12 -3.19
C ALA A 29 11.51 -15.18 -3.05
N GLY A 30 10.23 -14.78 -3.11
CA GLY A 30 9.09 -15.63 -2.76
C GLY A 30 8.28 -16.15 -3.93
N SER A 31 8.17 -15.42 -5.06
CA SER A 31 7.34 -15.84 -6.21
C SER A 31 7.53 -14.94 -7.44
N ASP A 32 7.53 -15.52 -8.64
CA ASP A 32 7.38 -14.77 -9.90
C ASP A 32 5.91 -14.37 -10.19
N ASP A 33 4.96 -14.78 -9.34
CA ASP A 33 3.54 -14.45 -9.48
C ASP A 33 3.23 -13.03 -9.00
N LEU A 34 3.19 -12.09 -9.95
CA LEU A 34 2.76 -10.71 -9.74
C LEU A 34 1.30 -10.60 -9.27
N GLY A 35 0.46 -11.58 -9.58
CA GLY A 35 -0.97 -11.52 -9.34
C GLY A 35 -1.33 -11.44 -7.85
N VAL A 36 -0.51 -12.00 -6.96
CA VAL A 36 -0.73 -11.91 -5.51
C VAL A 36 -0.53 -10.47 -5.02
N GLY A 37 0.55 -9.81 -5.46
CA GLY A 37 0.85 -8.41 -5.12
C GLY A 37 -0.20 -7.45 -5.69
N LEU A 38 -0.62 -7.63 -6.95
CA LEU A 38 -1.68 -6.82 -7.56
C LEU A 38 -2.98 -6.89 -6.75
N ARG A 39 -3.49 -8.10 -6.48
CA ARG A 39 -4.75 -8.26 -5.72
C ARG A 39 -4.67 -7.66 -4.32
N TYR A 40 -3.50 -7.74 -3.69
CA TYR A 40 -3.25 -7.15 -2.37
C TYR A 40 -3.34 -5.62 -2.43
N LEU A 41 -2.72 -4.98 -3.42
CA LEU A 41 -2.79 -3.53 -3.60
C LEU A 41 -4.20 -3.06 -4.00
N GLU A 42 -4.86 -3.75 -4.93
CA GLU A 42 -6.26 -3.49 -5.34
C GLU A 42 -7.22 -3.54 -4.14
N ALA A 43 -7.06 -4.51 -3.24
CA ALA A 43 -7.92 -4.65 -2.06
C ALA A 43 -7.72 -3.53 -1.03
N LEU A 44 -6.55 -2.90 -0.99
CA LEU A 44 -6.18 -1.91 0.01
C LEU A 44 -6.27 -0.46 -0.46
N VAL A 45 -6.29 -0.22 -1.77
CA VAL A 45 -6.22 1.14 -2.34
C VAL A 45 -7.44 2.00 -2.02
N ASP A 46 -8.65 1.43 -2.01
CA ASP A 46 -9.87 2.20 -1.70
C ASP A 46 -9.91 2.68 -0.25
N GLY A 47 -9.26 1.92 0.64
CA GLY A 47 -9.01 2.34 2.00
C GLY A 47 -7.70 3.07 2.20
N GLY A 48 -6.90 3.29 1.15
CA GLY A 48 -5.60 3.95 1.17
C GLY A 48 -4.60 3.44 2.21
N TRP A 49 -4.63 2.15 2.52
CA TRP A 49 -3.84 1.57 3.60
C TRP A 49 -2.34 1.48 3.28
N MET A 50 -1.99 1.35 1.99
CA MET A 50 -0.59 1.24 1.55
C MET A 50 0.11 2.58 1.36
N VAL A 51 -0.64 3.64 1.07
CA VAL A 51 -0.14 5.01 0.91
C VAL A 51 -0.94 6.00 1.78
N PRO A 52 -0.98 5.80 3.11
CA PRO A 52 -1.94 6.47 3.98
C PRO A 52 -1.83 8.00 3.97
N THR A 53 -0.64 8.56 3.76
CA THR A 53 -0.40 10.01 3.72
C THR A 53 -0.72 10.67 2.38
N TRP A 54 -1.04 9.90 1.34
CA TRP A 54 -1.39 10.47 0.04
C TRP A 54 -2.82 11.03 0.04
N PRO A 55 -3.16 11.97 -0.87
CA PRO A 55 -4.53 12.45 -1.07
C PRO A 55 -5.50 11.32 -1.42
N LEU A 56 -6.79 11.52 -1.11
CA LEU A 56 -7.83 10.53 -1.38
C LEU A 56 -8.01 10.27 -2.87
N GLU A 57 -7.96 11.31 -3.73
CA GLU A 57 -8.06 11.14 -5.18
C GLU A 57 -6.97 10.22 -5.77
N HIS A 58 -5.85 10.08 -5.07
CA HIS A 58 -4.69 9.30 -5.51
C HIS A 58 -4.58 7.94 -4.79
N GLY A 59 -5.62 7.51 -4.09
CA GLY A 59 -5.66 6.21 -3.40
C GLY A 59 -5.04 6.22 -2.01
N GLY A 60 -4.84 7.40 -1.40
CA GLY A 60 -4.45 7.52 0.01
C GLY A 60 -5.63 7.87 0.93
N ARG A 61 -5.32 8.25 2.17
CA ARG A 61 -6.33 8.63 3.19
C ARG A 61 -6.19 10.07 3.68
N GLY A 62 -5.18 10.81 3.21
CA GLY A 62 -4.79 12.09 3.79
C GLY A 62 -4.42 11.99 5.28
N ALA A 63 -3.91 10.82 5.70
CA ALA A 63 -3.53 10.57 7.08
C ALA A 63 -2.33 11.43 7.49
N THR A 64 -2.25 11.78 8.76
CA THR A 64 -1.03 12.36 9.33
C THR A 64 0.05 11.29 9.49
N ASP A 65 1.31 11.70 9.67
CA ASP A 65 2.42 10.76 9.88
C ASP A 65 2.20 9.83 11.09
N ASP A 66 1.57 10.33 12.15
CA ASP A 66 1.23 9.54 13.33
C ASP A 66 0.15 8.48 13.06
N GLU A 67 -0.83 8.77 12.22
CA GLU A 67 -1.82 7.78 11.79
C GLU A 67 -1.21 6.79 10.80
N ALA A 68 -0.38 7.26 9.86
CA ALA A 68 0.36 6.39 8.94
C ALA A 68 1.26 5.39 9.68
N ARG A 69 1.95 5.82 10.73
CA ARG A 69 2.77 4.93 11.58
C ARG A 69 1.92 3.86 12.26
N ARG A 70 0.75 4.21 12.79
CA ARG A 70 -0.17 3.25 13.43
C ARG A 70 -0.76 2.26 12.42
N ILE A 71 -1.11 2.72 11.23
CA ILE A 71 -1.52 1.86 10.10
C ILE A 71 -0.41 0.89 9.73
N SER A 72 0.83 1.37 9.60
CA SER A 72 1.99 0.52 9.28
C SER A 72 2.25 -0.53 10.36
N THR A 73 2.11 -0.18 11.65
CA THR A 73 2.19 -1.16 12.74
C THR A 73 1.09 -2.21 12.64
N ALA A 74 -0.16 -1.79 12.44
CA ALA A 74 -1.30 -2.72 12.36
C ALA A 74 -1.19 -3.67 11.15
N LEU A 75 -0.78 -3.16 9.97
CA LEU A 75 -0.55 -3.99 8.77
C LEU A 75 0.44 -5.12 9.03
N GLY A 76 1.44 -4.92 9.89
CA GLY A 76 2.44 -5.93 10.25
C GLY A 76 1.86 -7.18 10.93
N ASP A 77 0.62 -7.10 11.41
CA ASP A 77 -0.08 -8.20 12.05
C ASP A 77 -0.95 -9.04 11.07
N TYR A 78 -1.07 -8.61 9.81
CA TYR A 78 -1.84 -9.30 8.78
C TYR A 78 -0.93 -9.95 7.74
N ALA A 79 -1.48 -10.90 6.99
CA ALA A 79 -0.78 -11.52 5.87
C ALA A 79 -0.44 -10.46 4.82
N SER A 80 0.79 -10.49 4.31
CA SER A 80 1.27 -9.57 3.28
C SER A 80 1.55 -10.31 1.97
N ALA A 81 1.56 -9.56 0.88
CA ALA A 81 2.03 -10.05 -0.42
C ALA A 81 3.50 -9.69 -0.65
N ASP A 82 4.14 -10.37 -1.60
CA ASP A 82 5.39 -9.89 -2.17
C ASP A 82 5.12 -8.64 -3.01
N LEU A 83 5.63 -7.51 -2.56
CA LEU A 83 5.48 -6.22 -3.21
C LEU A 83 6.76 -5.74 -3.90
N TYR A 84 7.78 -6.60 -4.04
CA TYR A 84 9.04 -6.20 -4.64
C TYR A 84 8.89 -5.52 -6.03
N PRO A 85 8.07 -6.03 -6.96
CA PRO A 85 7.83 -5.37 -8.25
C PRO A 85 7.14 -3.99 -8.14
N TYR A 86 6.39 -3.74 -7.07
CA TYR A 86 5.61 -2.51 -6.87
C TYR A 86 6.34 -1.48 -6.00
N GLY A 87 7.41 -1.90 -5.32
CA GLY A 87 8.10 -1.12 -4.30
C GLY A 87 8.69 0.18 -4.82
N VAL A 88 9.26 0.18 -6.03
CA VAL A 88 9.82 1.40 -6.64
C VAL A 88 8.75 2.44 -6.96
N GLY A 89 7.61 2.00 -7.49
CA GLY A 89 6.45 2.86 -7.70
C GLY A 89 6.00 3.52 -6.40
N ILE A 90 5.71 2.71 -5.38
CA ILE A 90 5.14 3.17 -4.10
C ILE A 90 6.13 4.03 -3.29
N SER A 91 7.39 3.62 -3.23
CA SER A 91 8.36 4.17 -2.26
C SER A 91 9.27 5.24 -2.83
N LEU A 92 9.44 5.31 -4.17
CA LEU A 92 10.37 6.25 -4.81
C LEU A 92 9.65 7.16 -5.81
N VAL A 93 8.95 6.60 -6.78
CA VAL A 93 8.34 7.38 -7.88
C VAL A 93 7.13 8.16 -7.39
N GLY A 94 6.23 7.51 -6.65
CA GLY A 94 5.01 8.08 -6.12
C GLY A 94 5.23 9.34 -5.28
N PRO A 95 6.13 9.34 -4.27
CA PRO A 95 6.42 10.53 -3.48
C PRO A 95 6.95 11.70 -4.32
N VAL A 96 7.81 11.44 -5.30
CA VAL A 96 8.34 12.48 -6.20
C VAL A 96 7.23 13.07 -7.06
N LEU A 97 6.36 12.23 -7.63
CA LEU A 97 5.21 12.69 -8.42
C LEU A 97 4.22 13.49 -7.59
N ARG A 98 3.94 13.05 -6.36
CA ARG A 98 3.04 13.75 -5.43
C ARG A 98 3.58 15.14 -5.08
N ASP A 99 4.87 15.26 -4.81
CA ASP A 99 5.45 16.50 -4.29
C ASP A 99 5.88 17.46 -5.42
N HIS A 100 6.16 16.94 -6.63
CA HIS A 100 6.74 17.73 -7.73
C HIS A 100 6.10 17.51 -9.11
N GLY A 101 5.21 16.53 -9.27
CA GLY A 101 4.54 16.28 -10.54
C GLY A 101 3.53 17.37 -10.89
N THR A 102 3.28 17.58 -12.19
CA THR A 102 2.15 18.41 -12.63
C THR A 102 0.82 17.74 -12.25
N PRO A 103 -0.29 18.47 -12.17
CA PRO A 103 -1.61 17.86 -11.91
C PRO A 103 -1.92 16.68 -12.84
N GLU A 104 -1.60 16.81 -14.13
CA GLU A 104 -1.82 15.74 -15.12
C GLU A 104 -0.95 14.50 -14.86
N GLN A 105 0.26 14.69 -14.35
CA GLN A 105 1.12 13.57 -13.95
C GLN A 105 0.61 12.90 -12.68
N GLN A 106 0.19 13.69 -11.70
CA GLN A 106 -0.38 13.17 -10.45
C GLN A 106 -1.63 12.33 -10.73
N ASP A 107 -2.58 12.87 -11.50
CA ASP A 107 -3.83 12.21 -11.89
C ASP A 107 -3.59 10.93 -12.70
N ARG A 108 -2.59 10.92 -13.61
CA ARG A 108 -2.31 9.76 -14.44
C ARG A 108 -1.62 8.63 -13.69
N TRP A 109 -0.72 8.93 -12.76
CA TRP A 109 0.25 7.95 -12.28
C TRP A 109 0.06 7.54 -10.83
N LEU A 110 -0.40 8.42 -9.94
CA LEU A 110 -0.41 8.10 -8.51
C LEU A 110 -1.43 6.99 -8.19
N ARG A 111 -2.65 7.07 -8.73
CA ARG A 111 -3.66 6.04 -8.48
C ARG A 111 -3.24 4.66 -9.03
N PRO A 112 -2.73 4.53 -10.27
CA PRO A 112 -2.19 3.27 -10.78
C PRO A 112 -1.00 2.70 -10.00
N ILE A 113 -0.16 3.57 -9.43
CA ILE A 113 0.93 3.13 -8.53
C ILE A 113 0.34 2.58 -7.23
N ALA A 114 -0.68 3.23 -6.68
CA ALA A 114 -1.28 2.86 -5.40
C ALA A 114 -2.09 1.55 -5.47
N ASP A 115 -2.78 1.28 -6.59
CA ASP A 115 -3.53 0.04 -6.81
C ASP A 115 -2.69 -1.10 -7.43
N GLY A 116 -1.45 -0.82 -7.83
CA GLY A 116 -0.55 -1.81 -8.41
C GLY A 116 -0.76 -2.07 -9.90
N SER A 117 -1.67 -1.38 -10.59
CA SER A 117 -1.83 -1.51 -12.04
C SER A 117 -0.63 -0.94 -12.83
N GLU A 118 0.24 -0.17 -12.18
CA GLU A 118 1.49 0.35 -12.76
C GLU A 118 2.73 -0.12 -11.98
N ILE A 119 3.63 -0.83 -12.67
CA ILE A 119 4.91 -1.33 -12.15
C ILE A 119 6.05 -0.46 -12.66
N TRP A 120 6.99 -0.13 -11.78
CA TRP A 120 8.18 0.67 -12.09
C TRP A 120 9.44 -0.14 -11.76
N CYS A 121 10.46 0.00 -12.63
CA CYS A 121 11.79 -0.65 -12.66
C CYS A 121 12.34 -1.08 -11.29
#